data_AF-A0A1G9RQJ5-F1
#
_entry.id   AF-A0A1G9RQJ5-F1
#
_cell.length_a   1.000
_cell.length_b   1.000
_cell.length_c   1.000
_cell.angle_alpha   90.00
_cell.angle_beta   90.00
_cell.angle_gamma   90.00
#
_symmetry.space_group_name_H-M   'P 1'
#
loop_
_entity.id
_entity.type
_entity.pdbx_description
1 polymer ?
#
loop_
_entity_poly.entity_id
_entity_poly.type
_entity_poly.pdbx_seq_one_letter_code
_entity_poly.pdbx_strand_id
1 'polypeptide(L)' 'MIAHRATLDVSCALVQHVARLLHEERRRRGTPKDSRVLSPFRQAVMVLRWFRGGHDIPKLGRDHRVSRATAYRYIHEGI' A
#
# COMPACT_ATOMS: atom_id res chain seq x y z
N MET A 1 5.50 -14.71 28.02
CA MET A 1 6.18 -14.98 26.73
C MET A 1 5.29 -14.42 25.63
N ILE A 2 5.68 -13.33 24.96
CA ILE A 2 4.81 -12.63 23.99
C ILE A 2 5.07 -13.20 22.59
N ALA A 3 4.02 -13.67 21.93
CA ALA A 3 4.11 -14.17 20.56
C ALA A 3 4.41 -13.01 19.60
N HIS A 4 5.64 -12.98 19.07
CA HIS A 4 6.05 -12.08 18.01
C HIS A 4 5.53 -12.61 16.65
N ARG A 5 4.31 -12.22 16.30
CA ARG A 5 3.92 -12.14 14.89
C ARG A 5 4.40 -10.78 14.42
N ALA A 6 5.06 -10.68 13.27
CA ALA A 6 5.40 -9.40 12.67
C ALA A 6 4.09 -8.65 12.31
N THR A 7 3.47 -8.08 13.33
CA THR A 7 2.24 -7.33 13.26
C THR A 7 2.72 -5.95 12.85
N LEU A 8 2.38 -5.54 11.63
CA LEU A 8 2.45 -4.13 11.32
C LEU A 8 1.69 -3.41 12.44
N ASP A 9 2.29 -2.42 13.10
CA ASP A 9 1.66 -1.68 14.19
C ASP A 9 0.55 -0.76 13.63
N VAL A 10 -0.40 -1.36 12.92
CA VAL A 10 -1.45 -0.69 12.17
C VAL A 10 -2.66 -1.62 12.20
N SER A 11 -3.79 -1.09 12.67
CA SER A 11 -5.01 -1.87 12.76
C SER A 11 -5.51 -2.26 11.37
N CYS A 12 -6.13 -3.44 11.25
CA CYS A 12 -6.77 -3.88 10.01
C CYS A 12 -7.85 -2.87 9.54
N ALA A 13 -8.54 -2.25 10.49
CA ALA A 13 -9.52 -1.19 10.22
C ALA A 13 -8.90 0.02 9.51
N LEU A 14 -7.70 0.46 9.91
CA LEU A 14 -7.01 1.57 9.23
C LEU A 14 -6.62 1.19 7.79
N VAL A 15 -6.12 -0.04 7.59
CA VAL A 15 -5.79 -0.53 6.24
C VAL A 15 -7.03 -0.55 5.35
N GLN A 16 -8.17 -1.00 5.87
CA GLN A 16 -9.43 -1.02 5.13
C GLN A 16 -9.92 0.39 4.79
N HIS A 17 -9.81 1.33 5.73
CA HIS A 17 -10.17 2.73 5.51
C HIS A 17 -9.34 3.35 4.37
N VAL A 18 -8.01 3.21 4.42
CA VAL A 18 -7.12 3.72 3.36
C VAL A 18 -7.36 3.00 2.03
N ALA A 19 -7.61 1.69 2.06
CA ALA A 19 -7.94 0.92 0.86
C ALA A 19 -9.23 1.43 0.18
N ARG A 20 -10.23 1.83 0.97
CA ARG A 20 -11.46 2.43 0.46
C ARG A 20 -11.19 3.78 -0.20
N LEU A 21 -10.42 4.66 0.45
CA LEU A 21 -10.02 5.95 -0.12
C LEU A 21 -9.27 5.77 -1.45
N LEU A 22 -8.31 4.84 -1.51
CA LEU A 22 -7.58 4.51 -2.75
C LEU A 22 -8.51 3.99 -3.85
N HIS A 23 -9.50 3.17 -3.49
CA HIS A 23 -10.48 2.66 -4.45
C HIS A 23 -11.36 3.79 -5.01
N GLU A 24 -11.84 4.67 -4.14
CA GLU A 24 -12.65 5.84 -4.51
C GLU A 24 -11.84 6.80 -5.39
N GLU A 25 -10.57 7.04 -5.07
CA GLU A 25 -9.69 7.90 -5.86
C GLU A 25 -9.38 7.31 -7.25
N ARG A 26 -9.11 6.01 -7.33
CA ARG A 26 -8.93 5.31 -8.62
C ARG A 26 -10.19 5.44 -9.49
N ARG A 27 -11.38 5.35 -8.90
CA ARG A 27 -12.66 5.55 -9.60
C ARG A 27 -12.83 6.99 -10.05
N ARG A 28 -12.53 7.97 -9.20
CA ARG A 28 -12.59 9.40 -9.52
C ARG A 28 -11.70 9.77 -10.70
N ARG A 29 -10.47 9.23 -10.74
CA ARG A 29 -9.51 9.44 -11.83
C ARG A 29 -9.80 8.65 -13.11
N GLY A 30 -10.83 7.79 -13.11
CA GLY A 30 -11.11 6.90 -14.24
C GLY A 30 -9.96 5.94 -14.53
N THR A 31 -9.26 5.48 -13.49
CA THR A 31 -8.11 4.57 -13.65
C THR A 31 -8.56 3.30 -14.39
N PRO A 32 -7.93 2.94 -15.53
CA PRO A 32 -8.38 1.79 -16.32
C PRO A 32 -8.38 0.51 -15.49
N LYS A 33 -9.38 -0.34 -15.73
CA LYS A 33 -9.47 -1.67 -15.12
C LYS A 33 -8.19 -2.46 -15.40
N ASP A 34 -7.72 -3.21 -14.41
CA ASP A 34 -6.53 -4.06 -14.48
C ASP A 34 -5.18 -3.33 -14.73
N SER A 35 -5.16 -2.00 -14.78
CA SER A 35 -3.92 -1.20 -14.92
C SER A 35 -3.05 -1.16 -13.65
N ARG A 36 -3.51 -1.79 -12.56
CA ARG A 36 -2.86 -1.79 -11.24
C ARG A 36 -2.66 -3.23 -10.78
N VAL A 37 -1.40 -3.61 -10.63
CA VAL A 37 -0.96 -4.91 -10.11
C VAL A 37 -1.44 -5.15 -8.68
N LEU A 38 -1.40 -4.14 -7.81
CA LEU A 38 -1.88 -4.27 -6.43
C LEU A 38 -3.35 -3.86 -6.31
N SER A 39 -4.08 -4.66 -5.53
CA SER A 39 -5.38 -4.27 -4.99
C SER A 39 -5.23 -3.04 -4.08
N PRO A 40 -6.29 -2.23 -3.91
CA PRO A 40 -6.26 -1.08 -3.00
C PRO A 40 -5.83 -1.46 -1.58
N PHE A 41 -6.20 -2.65 -1.09
CA PHE A 41 -5.78 -3.16 0.21
C PHE A 41 -4.27 -3.38 0.29
N ARG A 42 -3.66 -4.07 -0.69
CA ARG A 42 -2.21 -4.30 -0.68
C ARG A 42 -1.41 -3.01 -0.89
N GLN A 43 -1.94 -2.08 -1.68
CA GLN A 43 -1.37 -0.74 -1.79
C GLN A 43 -1.46 0.03 -0.47
N ALA A 44 -2.61 -0.01 0.23
CA ALA A 44 -2.75 0.62 1.53
C ALA A 44 -1.74 0.08 2.55
N VAL A 45 -1.51 -1.24 2.59
CA VAL A 45 -0.45 -1.83 3.41
C VAL A 45 0.92 -1.26 3.05
N MET A 46 1.23 -1.09 1.76
CA MET A 46 2.48 -0.47 1.30
C MET A 46 2.64 0.96 1.82
N VAL A 47 1.62 1.78 1.64
CA VAL A 47 1.59 3.19 2.04
C VAL A 47 1.75 3.32 3.57
N LEU A 48 1.02 2.51 4.33
CA LEU A 48 1.10 2.49 5.79
C LEU A 48 2.46 2.00 6.30
N ARG A 49 3.08 1.01 5.63
CA ARG A 49 4.47 0.60 5.91
C ARG A 49 5.46 1.74 5.68
N TRP A 50 5.26 2.54 4.63
CA TRP A 50 6.08 3.71 4.36
C TRP A 50 5.91 4.78 5.44
N PHE A 51 4.66 5.10 5.84
CA PHE A 51 4.39 6.03 6.95
C PHE A 51 5.00 5.59 8.28
N ARG A 52 5.13 4.28 8.54
CA ARG A 52 5.73 3.73 9.76
C ARG A 52 7.27 3.63 9.75
N GLY A 53 7.94 4.24 8.77
CA GLY A 53 9.41 4.27 8.70
C GLY A 53 10.02 3.39 7.61
N GLY A 54 9.20 2.71 6.80
CA GLY A 54 9.64 1.94 5.64
C GLY A 54 10.02 2.81 4.43
N HIS A 55 10.87 3.82 4.60
CA HIS A 55 11.14 4.81 3.55
C HIS A 55 11.99 4.30 2.37
N ASP A 56 12.58 3.12 2.47
CA ASP A 56 13.21 2.42 1.33
C ASP A 56 12.14 1.86 0.38
N ILE A 57 11.69 2.72 -0.54
CA ILE A 57 10.67 2.38 -1.54
C ILE A 57 11.08 1.19 -2.43
N PRO A 58 12.34 1.07 -2.92
CA PRO A 58 12.79 -0.14 -3.61
C PRO A 58 12.62 -1.43 -2.80
N LYS A 59 12.97 -1.42 -1.51
CA LYS A 59 12.77 -2.57 -0.62
C LYS A 59 11.28 -2.88 -0.44
N LEU A 60 10.43 -1.87 -0.20
CA LEU A 60 8.98 -2.06 -0.14
C LEU A 60 8.41 -2.65 -1.43
N GLY A 61 8.91 -2.22 -2.58
CA GLY A 61 8.52 -2.76 -3.89
C GLY A 61 8.84 -4.25 -4.00
N ARG A 62 10.05 -4.66 -3.58
CA ARG A 62 10.43 -6.08 -3.55
C ARG A 62 9.54 -6.90 -2.62
N ASP A 63 9.28 -6.40 -1.40
CA ASP A 63 8.42 -7.09 -0.44
C ASP A 63 7.00 -7.33 -0.99
N HIS A 64 6.51 -6.38 -1.78
CA HIS A 64 5.19 -6.45 -2.41
C HIS A 64 5.21 -7.00 -3.84
N ARG A 65 6.36 -7.49 -4.31
CA ARG A 65 6.56 -8.08 -5.64
C ARG A 65 6.15 -7.18 -6.80
N VAL A 66 6.45 -5.88 -6.69
CA VAL A 66 6.23 -4.89 -7.75
C VAL A 66 7.55 -4.23 -8.17
N SER A 67 7.61 -3.75 -9.41
CA SER A 67 8.78 -3.02 -9.90
C SER A 67 9.02 -1.74 -9.09
N ARG A 68 10.27 -1.25 -9.07
CA ARG A 68 10.62 0.02 -8.41
C ARG A 68 9.75 1.18 -8.89
N ALA A 69 9.54 1.29 -10.20
CA ALA A 69 8.67 2.33 -10.78
C ALA A 69 7.21 2.20 -10.27
N THR A 70 6.70 0.98 -10.14
CA THR A 70 5.35 0.74 -9.60
C THR A 70 5.28 1.05 -8.11
N ALA A 71 6.32 0.72 -7.35
CA ALA A 71 6.43 1.06 -5.94
C ALA A 71 6.35 2.58 -5.71
N TYR A 72 7.15 3.37 -6.45
CA TYR A 72 7.09 4.83 -6.39
C TYR A 72 5.70 5.38 -6.71
N ARG A 73 5.09 4.90 -7.80
CA ARG A 73 3.73 5.28 -8.18
C ARG A 73 2.71 4.97 -7.07
N TYR A 74 2.81 3.82 -6.43
CA TYR A 74 1.86 3.41 -5.39
C TYR A 74 1.99 4.18 -4.09
N ILE A 75 3.21 4.54 -3.70
CA ILE A 75 3.43 5.45 -2.57
C ILE A 75 2.89 6.84 -2.90
N HIS A 76 3.19 7.38 -4.09
CA HIS A 76 2.69 8.69 -4.52
C HIS A 76 1.16 8.74 -4.69
N GLU A 77 0.51 7.64 -5.04
CA GLU A 77 -0.96 7.58 -5.08
C GLU A 77 -1.61 7.58 -3.68
N GLY A 78 -0.85 7.30 -2.62
CA GLY A 78 -1.34 7.22 -1.25
C GLY A 78 -0.87 8.35 -0.33
N ILE A 79 -0.17 9.36 -0.87
CA ILE A 79 0.23 10.61 -0.21
C ILE A 79 -0.52 11.74 -0.90
#